data_AF-A0AAE3GUX1-F1
#
_entry.id   AF-A0AAE3GUX1-F1
#
_cell.length_a   1.000
_cell.length_b   1.000
_cell.length_c   1.000
_cell.angle_alpha   90.00
_cell.angle_beta   90.00
_cell.angle_gamma   90.00
#
_symmetry.space_group_name_H-M   'P 1'
#
loop_
_entity.id
_entity.type
_entity.pdbx_description
1 polymer ?
#
loop_
_entity_poly.entity_id
_entity_poly.type
_entity_poly.pdbx_seq_one_letter_code
_entity_poly.pdbx_strand_id
1 'polypeptide(L)' 'MDKVKEVQQYLRKIGFDPGPVNGIYNLQTEVALRHFQAENNLRISGIIDKKTLDKLRQIARVNSHPTGL' A
#
# COMPACT_ATOMS: atom_id res chain seq x y z
N MET A 1 1.32 -17.00 -2.12
CA MET A 1 0.91 -15.66 -2.57
C MET A 1 1.93 -14.66 -2.04
N ASP A 2 2.63 -13.96 -2.92
CA ASP A 2 3.64 -12.96 -2.58
C ASP A 2 3.04 -11.72 -1.93
N LYS A 3 3.38 -11.47 -0.66
CA LYS A 3 2.93 -10.29 0.10
C LYS A 3 3.30 -8.98 -0.61
N VAL A 4 4.44 -8.95 -1.29
CA VAL A 4 4.91 -7.79 -2.06
C VAL A 4 3.94 -7.48 -3.20
N LYS A 5 3.54 -8.49 -3.98
CA LYS A 5 2.61 -8.32 -5.09
C LYS A 5 1.25 -7.80 -4.62
N GLU A 6 0.77 -8.32 -3.50
CA GLU A 6 -0.47 -7.85 -2.87
C GLU A 6 -0.37 -6.38 -2.45
N VAL A 7 0.74 -5.99 -1.81
CA VAL A 7 0.98 -4.58 -1.42
C VAL A 7 1.04 -3.67 -2.64
N GLN A 8 1.75 -4.08 -3.70
CA GLN A 8 1.82 -3.33 -4.95
C GLN A 8 0.43 -3.15 -5.59
N GLN A 9 -0.41 -4.19 -5.58
CA GLN A 9 -1.79 -4.09 -6.06
C GLN A 9 -2.59 -3.07 -5.26
N TYR A 10 -2.49 -3.13 -3.93
CA TYR A 10 -3.24 -2.21 -3.07
C TYR A 10 -2.76 -0.78 -3.21
N LEU A 11 -1.45 -0.53 -3.10
CA LEU A 11 -0.86 0.81 -3.28
C LEU A 11 -1.36 1.44 -4.59
N ARG A 12 -1.31 0.71 -5.69
CA ARG A 12 -1.81 1.19 -6.98
C ARG A 12 -3.31 1.46 -7.00
N LYS A 13 -4.09 0.61 -6.34
CA LYS A 13 -5.54 0.77 -6.21
C LYS A 13 -5.93 2.01 -5.40
N ILE A 14 -5.12 2.39 -4.41
CA ILE A 14 -5.38 3.54 -3.53
C ILE A 14 -4.63 4.82 -3.97
N GLY A 15 -4.07 4.83 -5.19
CA GLY A 15 -3.50 6.02 -5.81
C GLY A 15 -1.99 6.24 -5.65
N PHE A 16 -1.27 5.32 -5.01
CA PHE A 16 0.19 5.38 -4.90
C PHE A 16 0.82 4.58 -6.05
N ASP A 17 1.98 5.01 -6.55
CA ASP A 17 2.69 4.27 -7.60
C ASP A 17 3.84 3.43 -7.03
N PRO A 18 3.65 2.11 -6.83
CA PRO A 18 4.73 1.23 -6.38
C PRO A 18 5.63 0.76 -7.53
N GLY A 19 5.44 1.28 -8.75
CA GLY A 19 5.99 0.74 -9.98
C GLY A 19 5.33 -0.59 -10.41
N PRO A 20 6.09 -1.51 -11.04
CA PRO A 20 5.53 -2.75 -11.59
C PRO A 20 5.01 -3.70 -10.51
N VAL A 21 3.77 -4.17 -10.68
CA VAL A 21 3.10 -5.16 -9.80
C VAL A 21 3.56 -6.58 -10.12
N ASN A 22 4.87 -6.81 -10.02
CA ASN A 22 5.52 -8.08 -10.36
C ASN A 22 5.87 -8.93 -9.13
N GLY A 23 5.63 -8.42 -7.90
CA GLY A 23 6.01 -9.08 -6.66
C GLY A 23 7.46 -8.84 -6.24
N ILE A 24 8.20 -7.96 -6.93
CA ILE A 24 9.58 -7.62 -6.59
C ILE A 24 9.60 -6.33 -5.76
N TYR A 25 10.18 -6.41 -4.57
CA TYR A 25 10.30 -5.24 -3.70
C TYR A 25 11.47 -4.36 -4.18
N ASN A 26 11.16 -3.25 -4.82
CA ASN A 26 12.14 -2.30 -5.35
C ASN A 26 12.01 -0.93 -4.67
N LEU A 27 12.91 -0.01 -5.02
CA LEU A 27 12.91 1.35 -4.48
C LEU A 27 11.56 2.07 -4.71
N GLN A 28 10.90 1.85 -5.85
CA GLN A 28 9.59 2.46 -6.13
C GLN A 28 8.52 1.95 -5.16
N THR A 29 8.45 0.64 -4.93
CA THR A 29 7.54 0.03 -3.95
C THR A 29 7.85 0.53 -2.55
N GLU A 30 9.13 0.68 -2.18
CA GLU A 30 9.52 1.22 -0.88
C GLU A 30 9.09 2.69 -0.71
N VAL A 31 9.32 3.53 -1.71
CA VAL A 31 8.92 4.94 -1.71
C VAL A 31 7.40 5.03 -1.57
N ALA A 32 6.64 4.32 -2.41
CA ALA A 32 5.18 4.28 -2.32
C ALA A 32 4.70 3.83 -0.93
N LEU A 33 5.36 2.84 -0.34
CA LEU A 33 5.01 2.35 0.99
C LEU A 33 5.33 3.37 2.09
N ARG A 34 6.45 4.10 1.99
CA ARG A 34 6.81 5.18 2.91
C ARG A 34 5.80 6.33 2.83
N HIS A 35 5.41 6.73 1.62
CA HIS A 35 4.38 7.74 1.42
C HIS A 35 3.04 7.30 2.03
N PHE A 36 2.61 6.07 1.74
CA PHE A 36 1.42 5.50 2.35
C PHE A 36 1.49 5.50 3.88
N GLN A 37 2.62 5.09 4.45
CA GLN A 37 2.83 5.07 5.89
C GLN A 37 2.75 6.47 6.49
N ALA A 38 3.34 7.47 5.84
CA ALA A 38 3.30 8.87 6.27
C ALA A 38 1.87 9.42 6.27
N GLU A 39 1.10 9.23 5.19
CA GLU A 39 -0.28 9.71 5.09
C GLU A 39 -1.23 9.02 6.07
N ASN A 40 -0.89 7.81 6.52
CA ASN A 40 -1.71 7.02 7.42
C ASN A 40 -1.24 7.03 8.88
N ASN A 41 -0.32 7.93 9.23
CA ASN A 41 0.24 8.05 10.59
C ASN A 41 0.82 6.73 11.10
N LEU A 42 1.42 5.94 10.20
CA LEU A 42 2.15 4.72 10.53
C LEU A 42 3.65 5.01 10.64
N ARG A 43 4.40 4.07 11.23
CA ARG A 43 5.86 4.16 11.23
C ARG A 43 6.39 4.11 9.80
N ILE A 44 7.01 5.21 9.35
CA ILE A 44 7.60 5.38 8.00
C ILE A 44 8.90 4.58 7.91
N SER A 45 8.76 3.25 7.83
CA SER A 45 9.90 2.33 7.78
C SER A 45 10.21 1.90 6.36
N GLY A 46 9.26 2.03 5.42
CA GLY A 46 9.37 1.40 4.11
C GLY A 46 9.48 -0.12 4.23
N ILE A 47 8.79 -0.72 5.20
CA ILE A 47 8.75 -2.17 5.41
C ILE A 47 7.29 -2.62 5.46
N ILE A 48 7.00 -3.75 4.81
CA ILE A 48 5.69 -4.40 4.83
C ILE A 48 5.50 -5.11 6.17
N ASP A 49 5.09 -4.37 7.19
CA ASP A 49 4.66 -4.91 8.48
C ASP A 49 3.17 -5.27 8.48
N LYS A 50 2.74 -6.15 9.41
CA LYS A 50 1.34 -6.53 9.61
C LYS A 50 0.43 -5.30 9.75
N LYS A 51 0.84 -4.25 10.48
CA LYS A 51 0.05 -3.01 10.62
C LYS A 51 -0.14 -2.28 9.29
N THR A 52 0.92 -2.24 8.47
CA THR A 52 0.87 -1.58 7.16
C THR A 52 -0.05 -2.35 6.21
N LEU A 53 0.04 -3.68 6.20
CA LEU A 53 -0.80 -4.56 5.40
C LEU A 53 -2.28 -4.45 5.77
N ASP A 54 -2.58 -4.44 7.07
CA ASP A 54 -3.95 -4.32 7.59
C ASP A 54 -4.58 -2.98 7.17
N LYS A 55 -3.84 -1.89 7.33
CA LYS A 55 -4.27 -0.55 6.92
C LYS A 55 -4.46 -0.45 5.40
N LEU A 56 -3.55 -1.02 4.60
CA LEU A 56 -3.68 -1.08 3.13
C LEU A 56 -4.97 -1.79 2.72
N ARG A 57 -5.25 -2.97 3.31
CA ARG A 57 -6.47 -3.73 3.04
C ARG A 57 -7.72 -2.96 3.44
N GLN A 58 -7.70 -2.29 4.60
CA GLN A 58 -8.81 -1.46 5.05
C GLN A 58 -9.10 -0.34 4.04
N ILE A 59 -8.09 0.42 3.63
CA ILE A 59 -8.25 1.57 2.72
C ILE A 59 -8.59 1.13 1.31
N ALA A 60 -8.00 0.03 0.82
CA ALA A 60 -8.35 -0.54 -0.47
C ALA A 60 -9.79 -1.07 -0.51
N ARG A 61 -10.32 -1.53 0.63
CA ARG A 61 -11.74 -1.89 0.78
C ARG A 61 -12.65 -0.66 0.81
N VAL A 62 -12.24 0.40 1.51
CA VAL A 62 -12.98 1.68 1.59
C VAL A 62 -13.00 2.40 0.24
N ASN A 63 -11.89 2.49 -0.50
CA ASN A 63 -11.87 3.08 -1.85
C ASN A 63 -12.75 2.34 -2.87
N SER A 64 -13.20 1.13 -2.55
CA SER A 64 -14.17 0.39 -3.38
C SER A 64 -15.63 0.72 -3.02
N HIS A 65 -15.86 1.50 -1.96
CA HIS A 65 -17.16 2.00 -1.53
C HIS A 65 -17.09 3.52 -1.60
N PRO A 66 -17.65 4.17 -2.63
CA PRO A 66 -17.86 5.61 -2.56
C PRO A 66 -18.79 5.84 -1.37
N THR A 67 -18.26 6.27 -0.23
CA THR A 67 -19.09 6.93 0.77
C THR A 67 -19.40 8.30 0.19
N GLY A 68 -20.36 8.31 -0.75
CA GLY A 68 -21.18 9.47 -0.97
C GLY A 68 -21.89 9.74 0.34
N LEU A 69 -21.38 10.75 1.05
CA LEU A 69 -22.23 11.60 1.88
C LEU A 69 -23.21 12.36 0.97
#